data_AF-A0A357BVF6-F1
#
_entry.id   AF-A0A357BVF6-F1
#
_cell.length_a   1.000
_cell.length_b   1.000
_cell.length_c   1.000
_cell.angle_alpha   90.00
_cell.angle_beta   90.00
_cell.angle_gamma   90.00
#
_symmetry.space_group_name_H-M   'P 1'
#
loop_
_entity.id
_entity.type
_entity.pdbx_description
1 polymer ?
#
loop_
_entity_poly.entity_id
_entity_poly.type
_entity_poly.pdbx_seq_one_letter_code
_entity_poly.pdbx_strand_id
1 'polypeptide(L)'
;MIQTPGMTKEVLSPTEERFERWRRNIGFFFGPLVFLILYFTPIPSLSQQAHTLAAILGLAIIFWISEAIPIPVTAILGAILNVILGVAPAKEVFAPFADPIVFLFIGSFIIAEAITLHHLDKRFAFAIFSLKFIGENPYRVLFACGVISAIISMWMSNTAATAMMLPITLGVLKAMDEAHREAGRASNIASSRYATGMMLIIAYGASVGGIATPIGTPPNLIGIGFIQNLTGTKITFFEWMQFALPLTIIMFVFLYLLIRFLHPPEIANLRGIKTYVQQANERLGAWSGGEINTALAFMTAVFLWIFPSLVSMILGKDAVFSKFLGSRLDEGVVAVLAASLLFILPVNWKEKRFTMNWKRAVRIDWGTILLFGGGLSLGRLMFSTGLADVMGKGLTGITGASNLWGITAAGTFLAIIISETTSNTASANMVVPIIIALAKGADVSPIPPAIGACLGASFGFMLPVSTPPNAIVYGSGLVPILRMVRAGIVFDILGFLIIVGGLMLLCPLMGWV
;
A
#
# COMPACT_ATOMS: atom_id res chain seq x y z
N MET A 1 15.32 8.11 -24.27
CA MET A 1 15.50 8.55 -22.87
C MET A 1 14.53 9.70 -22.61
N ILE A 2 13.32 9.41 -22.13
CA ILE A 2 12.35 10.45 -21.76
C ILE A 2 12.45 10.60 -20.25
N GLN A 3 13.05 11.70 -19.80
CA GLN A 3 13.14 12.05 -18.38
C GLN A 3 11.75 12.48 -17.89
N THR A 4 11.19 11.71 -16.96
CA THR A 4 9.97 12.08 -16.23
C THR A 4 10.35 13.08 -15.14
N PRO A 5 9.88 14.35 -15.19
CA PRO A 5 10.15 15.31 -14.13
C PRO A 5 9.15 15.07 -12.99
N GLY A 6 9.63 14.62 -11.83
CA GLY A 6 8.82 14.48 -10.61
C GLY A 6 9.15 13.29 -9.72
N MET A 7 9.91 12.30 -10.18
CA MET A 7 10.44 11.27 -9.29
C MET A 7 11.76 11.77 -8.71
N THR A 8 11.77 12.07 -7.41
CA THR A 8 13.00 12.07 -6.61
C THR A 8 13.68 10.73 -6.88
N LYS A 9 14.74 10.72 -7.68
CA LYS A 9 15.57 9.52 -7.85
C LYS A 9 16.07 9.13 -6.47
N GLU A 10 15.89 7.87 -6.10
CA GLU A 10 16.53 7.32 -4.92
C GLU A 10 18.03 7.64 -4.99
N VAL A 11 18.52 8.37 -3.99
CA VAL A 11 19.95 8.62 -3.82
C VAL A 11 20.46 7.45 -2.98
N LEU A 12 20.81 6.36 -3.65
CA LEU A 12 21.41 5.20 -3.01
C LEU A 12 22.88 5.48 -2.71
N SER A 13 23.36 4.98 -1.57
CA SER A 13 24.80 4.97 -1.30
C SER A 13 25.50 3.97 -2.24
N PRO A 14 26.81 4.13 -2.51
CA PRO A 14 27.56 3.20 -3.36
C PRO A 14 27.49 1.73 -2.89
N THR A 15 27.37 1.51 -1.58
CA THR A 15 27.23 0.17 -0.99
C THR A 15 25.85 -0.42 -1.28
N GLU A 16 24.79 0.39 -1.18
CA GLU A 16 23.42 -0.03 -1.51
C GLU A 16 23.27 -0.30 -3.01
N GLU A 17 23.84 0.55 -3.88
CA GLU A 17 23.87 0.29 -5.32
C GLU A 17 24.57 -1.03 -5.66
N ARG A 18 25.68 -1.34 -4.96
CA ARG A 18 26.41 -2.60 -5.14
C ARG A 18 25.59 -3.80 -4.68
N PHE A 19 24.91 -3.69 -3.54
CA PHE A 19 24.00 -4.73 -3.04
C PHE A 19 22.85 -4.98 -4.01
N GLU A 20 22.19 -3.92 -4.48
CA GLU A 20 21.10 -3.99 -5.45
C GLU A 20 21.57 -4.64 -6.76
N ARG A 21 22.72 -4.23 -7.28
CA ARG A 21 23.29 -4.83 -8.49
C ARG A 21 23.59 -6.31 -8.30
N TRP A 22 24.11 -6.71 -7.15
CA TRP A 22 24.40 -8.10 -6.83
C TRP A 22 23.12 -8.94 -6.72
N ARG A 23 22.12 -8.46 -5.96
CA ARG A 23 20.79 -9.07 -5.81
C ARG A 23 20.15 -9.34 -7.18
N ARG A 24 20.11 -8.32 -8.03
CA ARG A 24 19.50 -8.38 -9.37
C ARG A 24 20.25 -9.33 -10.30
N ASN A 25 21.59 -9.27 -10.30
CA ASN A 25 22.41 -10.15 -11.14
C ASN A 25 22.27 -11.62 -10.73
N ILE A 26 22.31 -11.93 -9.43
CA ILE A 26 22.09 -13.29 -8.95
C ILE A 26 20.72 -13.78 -9.36
N GLY A 27 19.67 -12.98 -9.10
CA GLY A 27 18.31 -13.31 -9.50
C GLY A 27 18.18 -13.60 -10.98
N PHE A 28 18.82 -12.80 -11.83
CA PHE A 28 18.75 -12.92 -13.28
C PHE A 28 19.25 -14.28 -13.81
N PHE A 29 20.30 -14.83 -13.21
CA PHE A 29 20.82 -16.15 -13.60
C PHE A 29 20.21 -17.30 -12.78
N PHE A 30 19.96 -17.07 -11.50
CA PHE A 30 19.44 -18.09 -10.59
C PHE A 30 17.97 -18.41 -10.86
N GLY A 31 17.16 -17.42 -11.26
CA GLY A 31 15.75 -17.62 -11.61
C GLY A 31 15.57 -18.65 -12.74
N PRO A 32 16.17 -18.46 -13.92
CA PRO A 32 16.11 -19.44 -15.00
C PRO A 32 16.69 -20.80 -14.61
N LEU A 33 17.75 -20.83 -13.79
CA LEU A 33 18.31 -22.08 -13.30
C LEU A 33 17.29 -22.87 -12.46
N VAL A 34 16.65 -22.21 -11.50
CA VAL A 34 15.61 -22.85 -10.66
C VAL A 34 14.40 -23.24 -11.51
N PHE A 35 14.00 -22.42 -12.47
CA PHE A 35 12.96 -22.78 -13.43
C PHE A 35 13.29 -24.09 -14.16
N LEU A 36 14.49 -24.22 -14.72
CA LEU A 36 14.92 -25.42 -15.44
C LEU A 36 14.99 -26.63 -14.52
N ILE A 37 15.55 -26.47 -13.31
CA ILE A 37 15.61 -27.54 -12.31
C ILE A 37 14.21 -28.01 -11.95
N LEU A 38 13.29 -27.10 -11.61
CA LEU A 38 11.92 -27.46 -11.26
C LEU A 38 11.18 -28.08 -12.44
N TYR A 39 11.36 -27.56 -13.66
CA TYR A 39 10.68 -28.06 -14.85
C TYR A 39 11.12 -29.47 -15.24
N PHE A 40 12.42 -29.78 -15.15
CA PHE A 40 12.96 -31.08 -15.55
C PHE A 40 12.99 -32.12 -14.42
N THR A 41 12.90 -31.71 -13.16
CA THR A 41 12.86 -32.66 -12.02
C THR A 41 11.42 -33.16 -11.83
N PRO A 42 11.13 -34.46 -12.03
CA PRO A 42 9.77 -34.97 -11.88
C PRO A 42 9.29 -34.87 -10.43
N ILE A 43 8.08 -34.33 -10.24
CA ILE A 43 7.40 -34.33 -8.94
C ILE A 43 6.13 -35.19 -9.09
N PRO A 44 6.17 -36.49 -8.75
CA PRO A 44 5.10 -37.44 -9.06
C PRO A 44 3.73 -37.11 -8.48
N SER A 45 3.67 -36.25 -7.45
CA SER A 45 2.42 -35.79 -6.83
C SER A 45 1.69 -34.69 -7.61
N LEU A 46 2.30 -34.13 -8.66
CA LEU A 46 1.73 -33.02 -9.44
C LEU A 46 1.22 -33.48 -10.81
N SER A 47 0.11 -32.89 -11.25
CA SER A 47 -0.30 -32.95 -12.66
C SER A 47 0.74 -32.24 -13.54
N GLN A 48 0.78 -32.56 -14.84
CA GLN A 48 1.72 -31.90 -15.77
C GLN A 48 1.57 -30.38 -15.77
N GLN A 49 0.32 -29.90 -15.71
CA GLN A 49 0.00 -28.47 -15.66
C GLN A 49 0.46 -27.85 -14.33
N ALA A 50 0.19 -28.51 -13.20
CA ALA A 50 0.63 -28.03 -11.88
C ALA A 50 2.15 -28.02 -11.72
N HIS A 51 2.84 -29.01 -12.29
CA HIS A 51 4.29 -29.09 -12.29
C HIS A 51 4.93 -27.96 -13.10
N THR A 52 4.41 -27.72 -14.32
CA THR A 52 4.84 -26.60 -15.16
C THR A 52 4.58 -25.25 -14.48
N LEU A 53 3.40 -25.09 -13.87
CA LEU A 53 3.06 -23.88 -13.10
C LEU A 53 4.00 -23.69 -11.91
N ALA A 54 4.36 -24.74 -11.18
CA ALA A 54 5.28 -24.66 -10.05
C ALA A 54 6.67 -24.14 -10.48
N ALA A 55 7.16 -24.57 -11.66
CA ALA A 55 8.40 -24.04 -12.22
C ALA A 55 8.29 -22.54 -12.57
N ILE A 56 7.18 -22.12 -13.21
CA ILE A 56 6.92 -20.71 -13.54
C ILE A 56 6.80 -19.85 -12.27
N LEU A 57 6.12 -20.35 -11.23
CA LEU A 57 6.00 -19.68 -9.94
C LEU A 57 7.37 -19.54 -9.26
N GLY A 58 8.21 -20.57 -9.28
CA GLY A 58 9.58 -20.50 -8.77
C GLY A 58 10.40 -19.41 -9.44
N LEU A 59 10.30 -19.29 -10.77
CA LEU A 59 10.91 -18.19 -11.52
C LEU A 59 10.38 -16.83 -11.08
N ALA A 60 9.05 -16.68 -11.03
CA ALA A 60 8.40 -15.41 -10.70
C ALA A 60 8.75 -14.96 -9.29
N ILE A 61 8.75 -15.86 -8.31
CA ILE A 61 9.14 -15.61 -6.92
C ILE A 61 10.58 -15.12 -6.84
N ILE A 62 11.52 -15.82 -7.50
CA ILE A 62 12.93 -15.41 -7.49
C ILE A 62 13.08 -14.03 -8.13
N PHE A 63 12.43 -13.78 -9.27
CA PHE A 63 12.49 -12.48 -9.94
C PHE A 63 11.83 -11.36 -9.16
N TRP A 64 10.77 -11.63 -8.40
CA TRP A 64 10.14 -10.65 -7.52
C TRP A 64 11.01 -10.32 -6.31
N ILE A 65 11.59 -11.32 -5.64
CA ILE A 65 12.46 -11.12 -4.47
C ILE A 65 13.77 -10.41 -4.87
N SER A 66 14.35 -10.82 -6.01
CA SER A 66 15.62 -10.29 -6.47
C SER A 66 15.50 -9.01 -7.29
N GLU A 67 14.29 -8.67 -7.74
CA GLU A 67 14.01 -7.59 -8.70
C GLU A 67 14.92 -7.63 -9.94
N ALA A 68 15.26 -8.85 -10.39
CA ALA A 68 16.15 -9.11 -11.53
C ALA A 68 15.70 -8.35 -12.79
N ILE A 69 14.39 -8.32 -13.00
CA ILE A 69 13.71 -7.50 -14.02
C ILE A 69 12.57 -6.72 -13.33
N PRO A 70 12.03 -5.65 -13.95
CA PRO A 70 10.95 -4.88 -13.35
C PRO A 70 9.78 -5.78 -12.94
N ILE A 71 9.28 -5.61 -11.71
CA ILE A 71 8.24 -6.44 -11.09
C ILE A 71 7.00 -6.67 -11.99
N PRO A 72 6.48 -5.67 -12.74
CA PRO A 72 5.37 -5.86 -13.66
C PRO A 72 5.72 -6.74 -14.87
N VAL A 73 6.98 -6.68 -15.33
CA VAL A 73 7.47 -7.52 -16.43
C VAL A 73 7.56 -8.98 -15.98
N THR A 74 7.97 -9.24 -14.74
CA THR A 74 7.91 -10.59 -14.15
C THR A 74 6.49 -11.16 -14.16
N ALA A 75 5.49 -10.35 -13.79
CA ALA A 75 4.09 -10.77 -13.79
C ALA A 75 3.58 -11.09 -15.20
N ILE A 76 3.91 -10.26 -16.19
CA ILE A 76 3.58 -10.50 -17.61
C ILE A 76 4.32 -11.72 -18.15
N LEU A 77 5.60 -11.87 -17.83
CA LEU A 77 6.40 -13.03 -18.24
C LEU A 77 5.81 -14.32 -17.69
N GLY A 78 5.42 -14.34 -16.41
CA GLY A 78 4.72 -15.47 -15.80
C GLY A 78 3.44 -15.83 -16.56
N ALA A 79 2.59 -14.84 -16.89
CA ALA A 79 1.40 -15.06 -17.70
C ALA A 79 1.75 -15.64 -19.08
N ILE A 80 2.71 -15.04 -19.79
CA ILE A 80 3.12 -15.51 -21.13
C ILE A 80 3.64 -16.95 -21.09
N LEU A 81 4.47 -17.30 -20.11
CA LEU A 81 5.02 -18.65 -19.98
C LEU A 81 3.92 -19.69 -19.72
N ASN A 82 2.86 -19.34 -18.96
CA ASN A 82 1.73 -20.25 -18.75
C ASN A 82 0.99 -20.58 -20.05
N VAL A 83 0.93 -19.65 -21.00
CA VAL A 83 0.35 -19.90 -22.33
C VAL A 83 1.29 -20.73 -23.20
N ILE A 84 2.56 -20.30 -23.31
CA ILE A 84 3.54 -20.94 -24.20
C ILE A 84 3.81 -22.39 -23.79
N LEU A 85 3.89 -22.66 -22.50
CA LEU A 85 4.17 -24.00 -21.96
C LEU A 85 2.92 -24.87 -21.77
N GLY A 86 1.74 -24.38 -22.21
CA GLY A 86 0.51 -25.17 -22.26
C GLY A 86 -0.16 -25.41 -20.90
N VAL A 87 0.04 -24.52 -19.92
CA VAL A 87 -0.66 -24.59 -18.62
C VAL A 87 -2.14 -24.25 -18.79
N ALA A 88 -2.46 -23.17 -19.51
CA ALA A 88 -3.83 -22.75 -19.80
C ALA A 88 -3.95 -21.90 -21.09
N PRO A 89 -5.14 -21.82 -21.72
CA PRO A 89 -5.36 -20.98 -22.90
C PRO A 89 -5.16 -19.48 -22.63
N ALA A 90 -4.71 -18.73 -23.64
CA ALA A 90 -4.45 -17.29 -23.54
C ALA A 90 -5.64 -16.48 -22.98
N LYS A 91 -6.87 -16.79 -23.40
CA LYS A 91 -8.08 -16.10 -22.90
C LYS A 91 -8.25 -16.25 -21.39
N GLU A 92 -7.95 -17.43 -20.85
CA GLU A 92 -8.04 -17.70 -19.42
C GLU A 92 -6.91 -17.00 -18.65
N VAL A 93 -5.69 -17.09 -19.16
CA VAL A 93 -4.50 -16.49 -18.54
C VAL A 93 -4.58 -14.95 -18.51
N PHE A 94 -5.10 -14.31 -19.55
CA PHE A 94 -5.20 -12.85 -19.63
C PHE A 94 -6.51 -12.28 -19.05
N ALA A 95 -7.56 -13.09 -18.84
CA ALA A 95 -8.82 -12.61 -18.25
C ALA A 95 -8.66 -11.85 -16.91
N PRO A 96 -7.78 -12.25 -15.97
CA PRO A 96 -7.56 -11.55 -14.71
C PRO A 96 -7.06 -10.10 -14.85
N PHE A 97 -6.44 -9.74 -15.99
CA PHE A 97 -6.02 -8.35 -16.25
C PHE A 97 -7.19 -7.41 -16.50
N ALA A 98 -8.41 -7.93 -16.65
CA ALA A 98 -9.66 -7.16 -16.76
C ALA A 98 -10.58 -7.36 -15.54
N ASP A 99 -10.05 -7.84 -14.41
CA ASP A 99 -10.79 -7.95 -13.16
C ASP A 99 -11.30 -6.56 -12.69
N PRO A 100 -12.51 -6.44 -12.11
CA PRO A 100 -13.03 -5.15 -11.65
C PRO A 100 -12.09 -4.39 -10.69
N ILE A 101 -11.28 -5.10 -9.90
CA ILE A 101 -10.29 -4.47 -9.00
C ILE A 101 -9.18 -3.77 -9.79
N VAL A 102 -8.85 -4.23 -11.00
CA VAL A 102 -7.93 -3.52 -11.92
C VAL A 102 -8.51 -2.13 -12.27
N PHE A 103 -9.81 -2.06 -12.53
CA PHE A 103 -10.49 -0.80 -12.82
C PHE A 103 -10.64 0.09 -11.58
N LEU A 104 -10.77 -0.51 -10.39
CA LEU A 104 -10.68 0.21 -9.11
C LEU A 104 -9.31 0.89 -8.95
N PHE A 105 -8.20 0.18 -9.25
CA PHE A 105 -6.86 0.78 -9.29
C PHE A 105 -6.78 1.95 -10.28
N ILE A 106 -7.22 1.75 -11.52
CA ILE A 106 -7.15 2.79 -12.56
C ILE A 106 -7.90 4.05 -12.13
N GLY A 107 -9.16 3.91 -11.70
CA GLY A 107 -9.99 5.04 -11.30
C GLY A 107 -9.43 5.77 -10.08
N SER A 108 -9.04 5.04 -9.03
CA SER A 108 -8.47 5.62 -7.81
C SER A 108 -7.13 6.32 -8.06
N PHE A 109 -6.26 5.76 -8.89
CA PHE A 109 -4.97 6.40 -9.22
C PHE A 109 -5.16 7.68 -10.05
N ILE A 110 -6.14 7.73 -10.95
CA ILE A 110 -6.48 8.97 -11.67
C ILE A 110 -7.00 10.04 -10.70
N ILE A 111 -7.84 9.66 -9.75
CA ILE A 111 -8.34 10.58 -8.71
C ILE A 111 -7.17 11.09 -7.85
N ALA A 112 -6.25 10.21 -7.43
CA ALA A 112 -5.06 10.58 -6.68
C ALA A 112 -4.14 11.54 -7.47
N GLU A 113 -3.91 11.31 -8.76
CA GLU A 113 -3.15 12.24 -9.62
C GLU A 113 -3.84 13.61 -9.70
N ALA A 114 -5.17 13.66 -9.71
CA ALA A 114 -5.91 14.94 -9.67
C ALA A 114 -5.70 15.69 -8.36
N ILE A 115 -5.73 14.98 -7.23
CA ILE A 115 -5.49 15.56 -5.89
C ILE A 115 -4.12 16.22 -5.85
N THR A 116 -3.07 15.54 -6.33
CA THR A 116 -1.71 16.11 -6.41
C THR A 116 -1.62 17.25 -7.42
N LEU A 117 -2.23 17.11 -8.60
CA LEU A 117 -2.19 18.10 -9.67
C LEU A 117 -2.75 19.45 -9.23
N HIS A 118 -3.85 19.44 -8.46
CA HIS A 118 -4.53 20.63 -7.98
C HIS A 118 -4.15 21.04 -6.56
N HIS A 119 -3.16 20.37 -5.96
CA HIS A 119 -2.62 20.67 -4.62
C HIS A 119 -3.65 20.62 -3.49
N LEU A 120 -4.70 19.82 -3.67
CA LEU A 120 -5.76 19.65 -2.68
C LEU A 120 -5.22 18.97 -1.40
N ASP A 121 -4.22 18.10 -1.57
CA ASP A 121 -3.42 17.48 -0.51
C ASP A 121 -2.77 18.51 0.44
N LYS A 122 -2.12 19.54 -0.10
CA LYS A 122 -1.50 20.63 0.67
C LYS A 122 -2.53 21.45 1.44
N ARG A 123 -3.68 21.73 0.81
CA ARG A 123 -4.76 22.48 1.46
C ARG A 123 -5.28 21.73 2.69
N PHE A 124 -5.49 20.42 2.59
CA PHE A 124 -5.87 19.61 3.74
C PHE A 124 -4.79 19.56 4.82
N ALA A 125 -3.52 19.41 4.44
CA ALA A 125 -2.41 19.41 5.38
C ALA A 125 -2.35 20.72 6.20
N PHE A 126 -2.39 21.88 5.54
CA PHE A 126 -2.34 23.18 6.24
C PHE A 126 -3.63 23.49 7.00
N ALA A 127 -4.78 23.01 6.54
CA ALA A 127 -6.04 23.10 7.30
C ALA A 127 -5.92 22.35 8.65
N ILE A 128 -5.34 21.14 8.65
CA ILE A 128 -5.07 20.40 9.89
C ILE A 128 -4.07 21.17 10.74
N PHE A 129 -2.92 21.61 10.20
CA PHE A 129 -1.94 22.41 10.96
C PHE A 129 -2.50 23.70 11.57
N SER A 130 -3.56 24.27 10.98
CA SER A 130 -4.22 25.49 11.46
C SER A 130 -5.16 25.25 12.65
N LEU A 131 -5.40 23.99 13.05
CA LEU A 131 -6.25 23.67 14.20
C LEU A 131 -5.63 24.21 15.49
N LYS A 132 -6.43 24.94 16.28
CA LYS A 132 -6.03 25.53 17.56
C LYS A 132 -5.40 24.53 18.54
N PHE A 133 -5.82 23.25 18.45
CA PHE A 133 -5.29 22.18 19.28
C PHE A 133 -3.79 21.96 19.06
N ILE A 134 -3.29 22.04 17.82
CA ILE A 134 -1.88 21.76 17.51
C ILE A 134 -0.99 22.81 18.16
N GLY A 135 -1.26 24.08 17.86
CA GLY A 135 -0.50 25.21 18.39
C GLY A 135 1.01 25.06 18.14
N GLU A 136 1.82 25.44 19.12
CA GLU A 136 3.29 25.39 19.04
C GLU A 136 3.88 24.24 19.88
N ASN A 137 3.07 23.29 20.35
CA ASN A 137 3.57 22.18 21.16
C ASN A 137 4.26 21.11 20.28
N PRO A 138 5.54 20.75 20.53
CA PRO A 138 6.27 19.80 19.69
C PRO A 138 5.63 18.42 19.56
N TYR A 139 5.03 17.90 20.64
CA TYR A 139 4.35 16.61 20.59
C TYR A 139 3.09 16.66 19.73
N ARG A 140 2.36 17.79 19.76
CA ARG A 140 1.15 17.97 18.95
C ARG A 140 1.47 18.21 17.48
N VAL A 141 2.57 18.88 17.18
CA VAL A 141 3.08 19.04 15.81
C VAL A 141 3.57 17.70 15.25
N LEU A 142 4.27 16.89 16.05
CA LEU A 142 4.66 15.52 15.67
C LEU A 142 3.42 14.66 15.37
N PHE A 143 2.42 14.71 16.26
CA PHE A 143 1.14 14.05 16.07
C PHE A 143 0.45 14.50 14.77
N ALA A 144 0.38 15.81 14.53
CA ALA A 144 -0.21 16.37 13.31
C ALA A 144 0.50 15.88 12.06
N CYS A 145 1.84 15.87 12.03
CA CYS A 145 2.62 15.34 10.91
C CYS A 145 2.25 13.88 10.61
N GLY A 146 2.17 13.04 11.65
CA GLY A 146 1.77 11.65 11.51
C GLY A 146 0.33 11.49 11.01
N VAL A 147 -0.63 12.19 11.61
CA VAL A 147 -2.05 12.09 11.25
C VAL A 147 -2.31 12.60 9.84
N ILE A 148 -1.70 13.71 9.44
CA ILE A 148 -1.82 14.23 8.07
C ILE A 148 -1.28 13.20 7.09
N SER A 149 -0.10 12.64 7.35
CA SER A 149 0.50 11.61 6.49
C SER A 149 -0.41 10.39 6.39
N ALA A 150 -0.94 9.91 7.52
CA ALA A 150 -1.85 8.77 7.55
C ALA A 150 -3.14 9.03 6.77
N ILE A 151 -3.81 10.16 7.02
CA ILE A 151 -5.08 10.51 6.34
C ILE A 151 -4.87 10.68 4.84
N ILE A 152 -3.81 11.36 4.40
CA ILE A 152 -3.55 11.53 2.97
C ILE A 152 -3.27 10.16 2.33
N SER A 153 -2.50 9.31 3.00
CA SER A 153 -2.18 7.97 2.54
C SER A 153 -3.38 7.01 2.55
N MET A 154 -4.46 7.30 3.27
CA MET A 154 -5.71 6.54 3.17
C MET A 154 -6.36 6.66 1.79
N TRP A 155 -6.07 7.72 1.03
CA TRP A 155 -6.78 8.03 -0.22
C TRP A 155 -5.84 8.20 -1.42
N MET A 156 -4.54 8.17 -1.17
CA MET A 156 -3.46 8.31 -2.13
C MET A 156 -2.38 7.27 -1.82
N SER A 157 -1.35 7.17 -2.65
CA SER A 157 -0.23 6.27 -2.33
C SER A 157 0.62 6.77 -1.15
N ASN A 158 1.15 5.82 -0.37
CA ASN A 158 2.11 6.08 0.73
C ASN A 158 3.29 6.97 0.27
N THR A 159 3.80 6.70 -0.93
CA THR A 159 4.89 7.44 -1.56
C THR A 159 4.51 8.90 -1.79
N ALA A 160 3.33 9.17 -2.37
CA ALA A 160 2.86 10.53 -2.64
C ALA A 160 2.62 11.31 -1.34
N ALA A 161 1.98 10.68 -0.35
CA ALA A 161 1.76 11.29 0.97
C ALA A 161 3.08 11.71 1.63
N THR A 162 4.08 10.82 1.62
CA THR A 162 5.39 11.09 2.21
C THR A 162 6.19 12.13 1.42
N ALA A 163 6.20 12.06 0.09
CA ALA A 163 6.86 13.02 -0.78
C ALA A 163 6.29 14.43 -0.64
N MET A 164 4.97 14.54 -0.41
CA MET A 164 4.30 15.82 -0.13
C MET A 164 4.62 16.32 1.28
N MET A 165 4.58 15.45 2.28
CA MET A 165 4.84 15.82 3.67
C MET A 165 6.30 16.20 3.92
N LEU A 166 7.27 15.58 3.25
CA LEU A 166 8.68 15.87 3.42
C LEU A 166 9.02 17.38 3.33
N PRO A 167 8.74 18.09 2.22
CA PRO A 167 9.05 19.51 2.13
C PRO A 167 8.25 20.37 3.12
N ILE A 168 7.02 19.98 3.47
CA ILE A 168 6.22 20.69 4.49
C ILE A 168 6.90 20.58 5.85
N THR A 169 7.27 19.36 6.24
CA THR A 169 7.94 19.06 7.50
C THR A 169 9.33 19.70 7.59
N LEU A 170 10.08 19.72 6.48
CA LEU A 170 11.35 20.47 6.40
C LEU A 170 11.13 21.98 6.56
N GLY A 171 10.08 22.55 5.96
CA GLY A 171 9.70 23.94 6.16
C GLY A 171 9.35 24.27 7.61
N VAL A 172 8.62 23.37 8.28
CA VAL A 172 8.33 23.46 9.72
C VAL A 172 9.62 23.44 10.55
N LEU A 173 10.52 22.48 10.29
CA LEU A 173 11.82 22.39 10.98
C LEU A 173 12.70 23.63 10.74
N LYS A 174 12.69 24.18 9.53
CA LYS A 174 13.44 25.40 9.20
C LYS A 174 12.88 26.64 9.90
N ALA A 175 11.57 26.83 9.91
CA ALA A 175 10.92 27.92 10.62
C ALA A 175 11.23 27.87 12.13
N MET A 176 11.34 26.66 12.69
CA MET A 176 11.77 26.46 14.09
C MET A 176 13.23 26.87 14.33
N ASP A 177 14.14 26.54 13.40
CA ASP A 177 15.57 26.89 13.51
C ASP A 177 15.79 28.40 13.43
N GLU A 178 15.10 29.08 12.51
CA GLU A 178 15.13 30.54 12.37
C GLU A 178 14.64 31.23 13.65
N ALA A 179 13.50 30.82 14.20
CA ALA A 179 12.96 31.38 15.44
C ALA A 179 13.90 31.15 16.65
N HIS A 180 14.70 30.09 16.66
CA HIS A 180 15.68 29.84 17.72
C HIS A 180 16.92 30.71 17.60
N ARG A 181 17.43 30.90 16.38
CA ARG A 181 18.56 31.78 16.12
C ARG A 181 18.23 33.22 16.48
N GLU A 182 17.03 33.68 16.13
CA GLU A 182 16.52 35.01 16.53
C GLU A 182 16.43 35.18 18.05
N ALA A 183 16.16 34.11 18.79
CA ALA A 183 16.12 34.11 20.25
C ALA A 183 17.51 33.96 20.91
N GLY A 184 18.60 34.01 20.15
CA GLY A 184 19.97 33.92 20.68
C GLY A 184 20.38 32.53 21.18
N ARG A 185 19.68 31.46 20.79
CA ARG A 185 19.98 30.08 21.20
C ARG A 185 20.76 29.36 20.10
N ALA A 186 21.83 28.65 20.49
CA ALA A 186 22.50 27.71 19.59
C ALA A 186 21.51 26.60 19.23
N SER A 187 21.18 26.49 17.94
CA SER A 187 20.21 25.53 17.43
C SER A 187 20.85 24.74 16.31
N ASN A 188 20.87 23.41 16.47
CA ASN A 188 21.27 22.47 15.42
C ASN A 188 20.11 21.50 15.16
N ILE A 189 18.90 22.05 14.98
CA ILE A 189 17.64 21.29 14.86
C ILE A 189 17.70 20.24 13.75
N ALA A 190 18.40 20.51 12.65
CA ALA A 190 18.64 19.55 11.57
C ALA A 190 19.33 18.26 12.05
N SER A 191 20.14 18.31 13.11
CA SER A 191 20.80 17.14 13.71
C SER A 191 20.07 16.56 14.93
N SER A 192 18.95 17.15 15.34
CA SER A 192 18.23 16.79 16.57
C SER A 192 17.53 15.44 16.46
N ARG A 193 17.32 14.78 17.60
CA ARG A 193 16.52 13.55 17.65
C ARG A 193 15.09 13.78 17.18
N TYR A 194 14.57 14.98 17.44
CA TYR A 194 13.22 15.38 17.05
C TYR A 194 13.04 15.49 15.54
N ALA A 195 14.01 16.03 14.81
CA ALA A 195 13.96 16.05 13.34
C ALA A 195 13.91 14.63 12.75
N THR A 196 14.72 13.71 13.28
CA THR A 196 14.62 12.28 12.93
C THR A 196 13.21 11.74 13.22
N GLY A 197 12.63 12.05 14.39
CA GLY A 197 11.28 11.63 14.75
C GLY A 197 10.19 12.19 13.82
N MET A 198 10.30 13.45 13.41
CA MET A 198 9.38 14.07 12.45
C MET A 198 9.47 13.44 11.06
N MET A 199 10.67 13.04 10.64
CA MET A 199 10.87 12.31 9.38
C MET A 199 10.29 10.88 9.46
N LEU A 200 10.56 10.15 10.54
CA LEU A 200 10.05 8.80 10.71
C LEU A 200 8.52 8.77 10.86
N ILE A 201 7.91 9.71 11.60
CA ILE A 201 6.46 9.72 11.78
C ILE A 201 5.69 9.99 10.47
N ILE A 202 6.25 10.78 9.55
CA ILE A 202 5.58 11.01 8.25
C ILE A 202 5.69 9.77 7.36
N ALA A 203 6.85 9.12 7.27
CA ALA A 203 7.02 7.91 6.47
C ALA A 203 6.19 6.75 7.05
N TYR A 204 6.33 6.51 8.35
CA TYR A 204 5.65 5.39 8.98
C TYR A 204 4.16 5.64 9.10
N GLY A 205 3.77 6.90 9.35
CA GLY A 205 2.37 7.32 9.36
C GLY A 205 1.70 7.12 8.00
N ALA A 206 2.39 7.38 6.89
CA ALA A 206 1.87 7.07 5.56
C ALA A 206 1.62 5.57 5.38
N SER A 207 2.62 4.72 5.66
CA SER A 207 2.48 3.27 5.51
C SER A 207 1.36 2.68 6.39
N VAL A 208 1.23 3.15 7.64
CA VAL A 208 0.12 2.77 8.53
C VAL A 208 -1.22 3.28 7.99
N GLY A 209 -1.30 4.54 7.54
CA GLY A 209 -2.51 5.12 6.99
C GLY A 209 -3.03 4.41 5.74
N GLY A 210 -2.12 3.94 4.88
CA GLY A 210 -2.46 3.20 3.65
C GLY A 210 -3.25 1.92 3.91
N ILE A 211 -3.21 1.35 5.11
CA ILE A 211 -3.95 0.15 5.49
C ILE A 211 -5.46 0.41 5.62
N ALA A 212 -5.86 1.63 5.99
CA ALA A 212 -7.21 1.88 6.48
C ALA A 212 -8.31 1.75 5.41
N THR A 213 -7.98 1.96 4.14
CA THR A 213 -8.92 1.84 3.02
C THR A 213 -8.37 0.90 1.96
N PRO A 214 -9.24 0.29 1.13
CA PRO A 214 -8.79 -0.55 0.02
C PRO A 214 -7.77 0.14 -0.90
N ILE A 215 -7.97 1.42 -1.23
CA ILE A 215 -7.15 2.12 -2.23
C ILE A 215 -5.86 2.75 -1.69
N GLY A 216 -5.67 2.78 -0.36
CA GLY A 216 -4.51 3.45 0.25
C GLY A 216 -3.17 2.80 -0.12
N THR A 217 -3.13 1.46 -0.20
CA THR A 217 -1.92 0.72 -0.60
C THR A 217 -2.26 -0.49 -1.49
N PRO A 218 -1.46 -0.81 -2.52
CA PRO A 218 -1.76 -1.91 -3.44
C PRO A 218 -1.97 -3.29 -2.80
N PRO A 219 -1.23 -3.70 -1.75
CA PRO A 219 -1.49 -4.95 -1.03
C PRO A 219 -2.95 -5.14 -0.63
N ASN A 220 -3.66 -4.08 -0.20
CA ASN A 220 -5.05 -4.19 0.24
C ASN A 220 -5.96 -4.69 -0.89
N LEU A 221 -5.88 -4.05 -2.07
CA LEU A 221 -6.62 -4.48 -3.25
C LEU A 221 -6.19 -5.87 -3.74
N ILE A 222 -4.89 -6.19 -3.63
CA ILE A 222 -4.39 -7.54 -3.93
C ILE A 222 -5.04 -8.58 -3.02
N GLY A 223 -5.05 -8.33 -1.70
CA GLY A 223 -5.66 -9.18 -0.70
C GLY A 223 -7.15 -9.38 -0.93
N ILE A 224 -7.90 -8.28 -1.12
CA ILE A 224 -9.33 -8.31 -1.44
C ILE A 224 -9.57 -9.12 -2.72
N GLY A 225 -8.76 -8.89 -3.76
CA GLY A 225 -8.90 -9.57 -5.04
C GLY A 225 -8.62 -11.06 -4.97
N PHE A 226 -7.59 -11.49 -4.25
CA PHE A 226 -7.33 -12.90 -4.03
C PHE A 226 -8.41 -13.56 -3.17
N ILE A 227 -8.88 -12.90 -2.10
CA ILE A 227 -9.97 -13.44 -1.29
C ILE A 227 -11.22 -13.64 -2.17
N GLN A 228 -11.64 -12.61 -2.91
CA GLN A 228 -12.80 -12.71 -3.80
C GLN A 228 -12.63 -13.81 -4.87
N ASN A 229 -11.48 -13.86 -5.54
CA ASN A 229 -11.27 -14.76 -6.66
C ASN A 229 -10.97 -16.20 -6.27
N LEU A 230 -10.36 -16.41 -5.10
CA LEU A 230 -9.93 -17.73 -4.67
C LEU A 230 -10.90 -18.34 -3.65
N THR A 231 -11.60 -17.53 -2.84
CA THR A 231 -12.54 -18.04 -1.82
C THR A 231 -13.99 -17.81 -2.20
N GLY A 232 -14.28 -16.95 -3.18
CA GLY A 232 -15.64 -16.55 -3.54
C GLY A 232 -16.25 -15.51 -2.59
N THR A 233 -15.50 -15.06 -1.57
CA THR A 233 -15.99 -14.11 -0.57
C THR A 233 -15.69 -12.68 -1.03
N LYS A 234 -16.72 -11.90 -1.34
CA LYS A 234 -16.56 -10.47 -1.64
C LYS A 234 -16.44 -9.68 -0.34
N ILE A 235 -15.28 -9.04 -0.12
CA ILE A 235 -15.11 -8.01 0.92
C ILE A 235 -15.39 -6.66 0.27
N THR A 236 -16.48 -6.02 0.67
CA THR A 236 -16.84 -4.69 0.14
C THR A 236 -15.90 -3.61 0.67
N PHE A 237 -15.87 -2.46 -0.01
CA PHE A 237 -15.08 -1.30 0.42
C PHE A 237 -15.40 -0.90 1.87
N PHE A 238 -16.68 -0.89 2.23
CA PHE A 238 -17.15 -0.53 3.57
C PHE A 238 -16.75 -1.57 4.63
N GLU A 239 -16.89 -2.87 4.34
CA GLU A 239 -16.49 -3.94 5.26
C GLU A 239 -14.98 -3.90 5.54
N TRP A 240 -14.15 -3.62 4.51
CA TRP A 240 -12.73 -3.41 4.71
C TRP A 240 -12.48 -2.25 5.67
N MET A 241 -13.13 -1.11 5.48
CA MET A 241 -12.95 0.05 6.36
C MET A 241 -13.39 -0.22 7.81
N GLN A 242 -14.51 -0.93 8.00
CA GLN A 242 -14.98 -1.31 9.34
C GLN A 242 -13.95 -2.15 10.09
N PHE A 243 -13.23 -3.00 9.37
CA PHE A 243 -12.17 -3.83 9.92
C PHE A 243 -10.83 -3.06 10.07
N ALA A 244 -10.35 -2.45 9.00
CA ALA A 244 -8.99 -1.92 8.92
C ALA A 244 -8.84 -0.55 9.57
N LEU A 245 -9.88 0.29 9.61
CA LEU A 245 -9.79 1.63 10.19
C LEU A 245 -9.57 1.59 11.72
N PRO A 246 -10.33 0.81 12.52
CA PRO A 246 -10.03 0.66 13.95
C PRO A 246 -8.63 0.13 14.22
N LEU A 247 -8.20 -0.87 13.43
CA LEU A 247 -6.87 -1.45 13.53
C LEU A 247 -5.77 -0.40 13.24
N THR A 248 -5.96 0.40 12.19
CA THR A 248 -5.05 1.48 11.80
C THR A 248 -4.95 2.55 12.88
N ILE A 249 -6.06 2.92 13.53
CA ILE A 249 -6.06 3.89 14.63
C ILE A 249 -5.21 3.36 15.79
N ILE A 250 -5.37 2.09 16.15
CA ILE A 250 -4.57 1.44 17.21
C ILE A 250 -3.09 1.45 16.83
N MET A 251 -2.75 1.01 15.60
CA MET A 251 -1.38 1.02 15.08
C MET A 251 -0.77 2.42 15.12
N PHE A 252 -1.51 3.44 14.70
CA PHE A 252 -1.05 4.81 14.68
C PHE A 252 -0.78 5.35 16.10
N VAL A 253 -1.63 5.01 17.08
CA VAL A 253 -1.38 5.39 18.48
C VAL A 253 -0.08 4.78 18.98
N PHE A 254 0.16 3.48 18.75
CA PHE A 254 1.41 2.83 19.12
C PHE A 254 2.62 3.43 18.39
N LEU A 255 2.48 3.72 17.09
CA LEU A 255 3.51 4.39 16.31
C LEU A 255 3.86 5.76 16.89
N TYR A 256 2.85 6.59 17.17
CA TYR A 256 3.05 7.92 17.74
C TYR A 256 3.75 7.84 19.10
N LEU A 257 3.32 6.93 19.97
CA LEU A 257 3.96 6.72 21.26
C LEU A 257 5.42 6.25 21.09
N LEU A 258 5.67 5.28 20.21
CA LEU A 258 7.01 4.77 19.92
C LEU A 258 7.95 5.89 19.47
N ILE A 259 7.56 6.68 18.46
CA ILE A 259 8.38 7.79 17.97
C ILE A 259 8.55 8.86 19.05
N ARG A 260 7.49 9.16 19.80
CA ARG A 260 7.54 10.11 20.91
C ARG A 260 8.58 9.72 21.97
N PHE A 261 8.68 8.44 22.31
CA PHE A 261 9.62 7.95 23.33
C PHE A 261 11.05 7.79 22.79
N LEU A 262 11.23 7.32 21.55
CA LEU A 262 12.55 7.16 20.93
C LEU A 262 13.18 8.50 20.51
N HIS A 263 12.35 9.48 20.15
CA HIS A 263 12.76 10.75 19.56
C HIS A 263 12.11 11.96 20.27
N PRO A 264 12.37 12.15 21.57
CA PRO A 264 11.76 13.25 22.32
C PRO A 264 12.24 14.62 21.80
N PRO A 265 11.38 15.65 21.86
CA PRO A 265 11.75 17.02 21.53
C PRO A 265 12.80 17.56 22.51
N GLU A 266 13.85 18.16 21.96
CA GLU A 266 14.89 18.85 22.74
C GLU A 266 14.46 20.27 23.15
N ILE A 267 13.33 20.74 22.59
CA ILE A 267 12.83 22.11 22.71
C ILE A 267 11.41 22.08 23.30
N ALA A 268 11.13 22.97 24.25
CA ALA A 268 9.83 23.04 24.94
C ALA A 268 8.69 23.67 24.11
N ASN A 269 9.01 24.55 23.15
CA ASN A 269 8.00 25.26 22.35
C ASN A 269 8.49 25.59 20.93
N LEU A 270 7.63 25.39 19.93
CA LEU A 270 7.91 25.55 18.50
C LEU A 270 7.40 26.90 17.97
N ARG A 271 8.00 27.99 18.48
CA ARG A 271 7.71 29.34 18.01
C ARG A 271 7.97 29.45 16.50
N GLY A 272 7.07 30.12 15.78
CA GLY A 272 7.20 30.39 14.33
C GLY A 272 6.38 29.47 13.42
N ILE A 273 5.92 28.31 13.91
CA ILE A 273 5.06 27.40 13.12
C ILE A 273 3.76 28.09 12.72
N LYS A 274 3.13 28.83 13.65
CA LYS A 274 1.88 29.53 13.37
C LYS A 274 2.03 30.52 12.20
N THR A 275 3.14 31.27 12.19
CA THR A 275 3.46 32.22 11.12
C THR A 275 3.69 31.50 9.79
N TYR A 276 4.46 30.41 9.80
CA TYR A 276 4.70 29.59 8.60
C TYR A 276 3.40 29.03 8.00
N VAL A 277 2.53 28.46 8.83
CA VAL A 277 1.24 27.90 8.40
C VAL A 277 0.32 29.01 7.86
N GLN A 278 0.28 30.17 8.51
CA GLN A 278 -0.51 31.30 8.04
C GLN A 278 -0.03 31.78 6.66
N GLN A 279 1.27 31.98 6.46
CA GLN A 279 1.83 32.38 5.17
C GLN A 279 1.58 31.33 4.08
N ALA A 280 1.65 30.05 4.41
CA ALA A 280 1.34 28.97 3.47
C ALA A 280 -0.13 28.99 3.04
N ASN A 281 -1.07 29.20 3.97
CA ASN A 281 -2.49 29.34 3.66
C ASN A 281 -2.79 30.57 2.80
N GLU A 282 -2.15 31.70 3.08
CA GLU A 282 -2.29 32.93 2.29
C GLU A 282 -1.80 32.73 0.85
N ARG A 283 -0.71 31.97 0.65
CA ARG A 283 -0.20 31.58 -0.68
C ARG A 283 -1.13 30.63 -1.44
N LEU A 284 -1.85 29.74 -0.74
CA LEU A 284 -2.83 28.85 -1.37
C LEU A 284 -4.11 29.59 -1.82
N GLY A 285 -4.47 30.67 -1.11
CA GLY A 285 -5.61 31.52 -1.47
C GLY A 285 -6.96 30.79 -1.48
N ALA A 286 -7.90 31.33 -2.26
CA ALA A 286 -9.23 30.77 -2.42
C ALA A 286 -9.21 29.42 -3.18
N TRP A 287 -10.28 28.63 -3.03
CA TRP A 287 -10.44 27.38 -3.76
C TRP A 287 -10.50 27.64 -5.27
N SER A 288 -9.63 26.97 -6.01
CA SER A 288 -9.64 26.95 -7.47
C SER A 288 -10.72 26.00 -7.99
N GLY A 289 -11.18 26.22 -9.22
CA GLY A 289 -12.12 25.30 -9.87
C GLY A 289 -11.59 23.87 -9.98
N GLY A 290 -10.27 23.69 -10.14
CA GLY A 290 -9.63 22.38 -10.18
C GLY A 290 -9.69 21.64 -8.84
N GLU A 291 -9.46 22.34 -7.72
CA GLU A 291 -9.62 21.78 -6.38
C GLU A 291 -11.06 21.37 -6.10
N ILE A 292 -12.03 22.21 -6.47
CA ILE A 292 -13.47 21.93 -6.29
C ILE A 292 -13.89 20.72 -7.11
N ASN A 293 -13.54 20.67 -8.40
CA ASN A 293 -13.89 19.55 -9.27
C ASN A 293 -13.26 18.24 -8.80
N THR A 294 -12.02 18.31 -8.31
CA THR A 294 -11.31 17.15 -7.76
C THR A 294 -11.98 16.65 -6.48
N ALA A 295 -12.32 17.56 -5.56
CA ALA A 295 -13.06 17.23 -4.35
C ALA A 295 -14.44 16.63 -4.67
N LEU A 296 -15.15 17.17 -5.67
CA LEU A 296 -16.43 16.65 -6.12
C LEU A 296 -16.31 15.21 -6.65
N ALA A 297 -15.34 14.94 -7.53
CA ALA A 297 -15.11 13.60 -8.06
C ALA A 297 -14.73 12.60 -6.95
N PHE A 298 -13.83 13.02 -6.05
CA PHE A 298 -13.41 12.21 -4.90
C PHE A 298 -14.59 11.89 -3.97
N MET A 299 -15.37 12.90 -3.57
CA MET A 299 -16.54 12.71 -2.72
C MET A 299 -17.62 11.85 -3.40
N THR A 300 -17.76 11.96 -4.72
CA THR A 300 -18.64 11.07 -5.50
C THR A 300 -18.21 9.61 -5.39
N ALA A 301 -16.92 9.32 -5.53
CA ALA A 301 -16.39 7.96 -5.39
C ALA A 301 -16.65 7.40 -3.98
N VAL A 302 -16.25 8.15 -2.94
CA VAL A 302 -16.40 7.74 -1.53
C VAL A 302 -17.88 7.48 -1.19
N PHE A 303 -18.77 8.38 -1.60
CA PHE A 303 -20.20 8.21 -1.39
C PHE A 303 -20.71 6.93 -2.06
N LEU A 304 -20.38 6.71 -3.34
CA LEU A 304 -20.87 5.55 -4.09
C LEU A 304 -20.24 4.21 -3.67
N TRP A 305 -19.07 4.20 -3.04
CA TRP A 305 -18.50 2.99 -2.42
C TRP A 305 -19.19 2.61 -1.10
N ILE A 306 -19.61 3.61 -0.31
CA ILE A 306 -20.22 3.38 1.01
C ILE A 306 -21.74 3.18 0.91
N PHE A 307 -22.39 3.88 -0.01
CA PHE A 307 -23.85 3.93 -0.14
C PHE A 307 -24.51 2.54 -0.32
N PRO A 308 -24.01 1.62 -1.17
CA PRO A 308 -24.62 0.28 -1.32
C PRO A 308 -24.63 -0.51 -0.02
N SER A 309 -23.54 -0.44 0.77
CA SER A 309 -23.42 -1.14 2.05
C SER A 309 -24.32 -0.54 3.12
N LEU A 310 -24.45 0.79 3.17
CA LEU A 310 -25.39 1.46 4.09
C LEU A 310 -26.85 1.10 3.78
N VAL A 311 -27.23 1.07 2.50
CA VAL A 311 -28.59 0.68 2.10
C VAL A 311 -28.85 -0.78 2.47
N SER A 312 -27.88 -1.66 2.25
CA SER A 312 -27.99 -3.08 2.62
C SER A 312 -28.11 -3.29 4.13
N MET A 313 -27.50 -2.42 4.94
CA MET A 313 -27.60 -2.45 6.39
C MET A 313 -28.98 -1.99 6.89
N ILE A 314 -29.60 -1.02 6.23
CA ILE A 314 -30.90 -0.45 6.65
C ILE A 314 -32.08 -1.27 6.12
N LEU A 315 -32.08 -1.63 4.83
CA LEU A 315 -33.19 -2.34 4.16
C LEU A 315 -33.04 -3.86 4.20
N GLY A 316 -31.90 -4.36 4.65
CA GLY A 316 -31.52 -5.78 4.56
C GLY A 316 -30.87 -6.12 3.22
N LYS A 317 -30.01 -7.16 3.24
CA LYS A 317 -29.28 -7.65 2.06
C LYS A 317 -30.19 -8.22 0.97
N ASP A 318 -31.38 -8.69 1.34
CA ASP A 318 -32.34 -9.31 0.43
C ASP A 318 -33.31 -8.36 -0.25
N ALA A 319 -33.37 -7.09 0.18
CA ALA A 319 -34.21 -6.10 -0.48
C ALA A 319 -33.81 -5.92 -1.94
N VAL A 320 -34.81 -5.81 -2.82
CA VAL A 320 -34.62 -5.64 -4.27
C VAL A 320 -33.72 -4.45 -4.58
N PHE A 321 -33.89 -3.34 -3.84
CA PHE A 321 -33.07 -2.14 -4.01
C PHE A 321 -31.62 -2.35 -3.58
N SER A 322 -31.36 -3.07 -2.48
CA SER A 322 -30.00 -3.43 -2.05
C SER A 322 -29.28 -4.29 -3.09
N LYS A 323 -29.96 -5.31 -3.64
CA LYS A 323 -29.42 -6.15 -4.73
C LYS A 323 -29.21 -5.36 -6.02
N PHE A 324 -30.11 -4.43 -6.34
CA PHE A 324 -29.98 -3.54 -7.49
C PHE A 324 -28.73 -2.65 -7.38
N LEU A 325 -28.51 -2.02 -6.22
CA LEU A 325 -27.33 -1.19 -6.00
C LEU A 325 -26.05 -2.03 -6.02
N GLY A 326 -26.01 -3.14 -5.28
CA GLY A 326 -24.81 -4.00 -5.20
C GLY A 326 -24.41 -4.64 -6.53
N SER A 327 -25.35 -4.89 -7.44
CA SER A 327 -25.07 -5.46 -8.77
C SER A 327 -24.64 -4.42 -9.81
N ARG A 328 -24.92 -3.12 -9.59
CA ARG A 328 -24.64 -2.06 -10.57
C ARG A 328 -23.55 -1.09 -10.15
N LEU A 329 -23.37 -0.91 -8.84
CA LEU A 329 -22.34 -0.05 -8.25
C LEU A 329 -21.17 -0.89 -7.77
N ASP A 330 -20.61 -1.69 -8.68
CA ASP A 330 -19.34 -2.36 -8.41
C ASP A 330 -18.23 -1.31 -8.20
N GLU A 331 -17.34 -1.59 -7.27
CA GLU A 331 -16.33 -0.64 -6.80
C GLU A 331 -15.41 -0.17 -7.93
N GLY A 332 -15.09 -1.06 -8.89
CA GLY A 332 -14.31 -0.71 -10.07
C GLY A 332 -15.04 0.22 -11.03
N VAL A 333 -16.35 -0.01 -11.23
CA VAL A 333 -17.21 0.84 -12.07
C VAL A 333 -17.31 2.24 -11.46
N VAL A 334 -17.55 2.32 -10.14
CA VAL A 334 -17.62 3.59 -9.40
C VAL A 334 -16.32 4.39 -9.53
N ALA A 335 -15.17 3.73 -9.41
CA ALA A 335 -13.86 4.38 -9.51
C ALA A 335 -13.65 5.01 -10.90
N VAL A 336 -13.96 4.28 -11.96
CA VAL A 336 -13.83 4.77 -13.35
C VAL A 336 -14.85 5.87 -13.64
N LEU A 337 -16.07 5.77 -13.12
CA LEU A 337 -17.09 6.82 -13.24
C LEU A 337 -16.59 8.13 -12.62
N ALA A 338 -16.12 8.08 -11.37
CA ALA A 338 -15.59 9.26 -10.68
C ALA A 338 -14.35 9.83 -11.37
N ALA A 339 -13.43 8.98 -11.83
CA ALA A 339 -12.28 9.42 -12.63
C ALA A 339 -12.71 10.09 -13.94
N SER A 340 -13.75 9.59 -14.60
CA SER A 340 -14.29 10.15 -15.85
C SER A 340 -14.85 11.55 -15.66
N LEU A 341 -15.45 11.85 -14.50
CA LEU A 341 -15.93 13.21 -14.17
C LEU A 341 -14.80 14.24 -14.27
N LEU A 342 -13.57 13.89 -13.91
CA LEU A 342 -12.42 14.81 -13.97
C LEU A 342 -12.07 15.24 -15.40
N PHE A 343 -12.39 14.44 -16.41
CA PHE A 343 -12.18 14.79 -17.82
C PHE A 343 -13.34 15.62 -18.40
N ILE A 344 -14.50 15.62 -17.74
CA ILE A 344 -15.71 16.32 -18.18
C ILE A 344 -15.85 17.66 -17.45
N LEU A 345 -15.39 17.75 -16.20
CA LEU A 345 -15.49 18.96 -15.38
C LEU A 345 -14.41 19.99 -15.77
N PRO A 346 -14.80 21.17 -16.24
CA PRO A 346 -13.90 22.21 -16.72
C PRO A 346 -13.35 23.06 -15.57
N VAL A 347 -12.07 23.42 -15.65
CA VAL A 347 -11.42 24.43 -14.81
C VAL A 347 -11.57 25.81 -15.45
N ASN A 348 -11.46 25.89 -16.78
CA ASN A 348 -11.73 27.10 -17.54
C ASN A 348 -12.51 26.75 -18.82
N TRP A 349 -13.80 27.11 -18.86
CA TRP A 349 -14.68 26.82 -19.98
C TRP A 349 -14.21 27.49 -21.28
N LYS A 350 -13.75 28.75 -21.21
CA LYS A 350 -13.33 29.53 -22.38
C LYS A 350 -12.11 28.92 -23.07
N GLU A 351 -11.19 28.36 -22.29
CA GLU A 351 -9.97 27.70 -22.78
C GLU A 351 -10.15 26.19 -23.05
N LYS A 352 -11.36 25.65 -22.82
CA LYS A 352 -11.63 24.20 -22.84
C LYS A 352 -10.63 23.40 -22.00
N ARG A 353 -10.21 23.98 -20.87
CA ARG A 353 -9.27 23.35 -19.94
C ARG A 353 -10.05 22.58 -18.89
N PHE A 354 -9.91 21.25 -18.90
CA PHE A 354 -10.55 20.32 -17.96
C PHE A 354 -9.67 20.01 -16.75
N THR A 355 -10.27 19.41 -15.73
CA THR A 355 -9.61 19.09 -14.45
C THR A 355 -8.51 18.06 -14.65
N MET A 356 -8.71 17.09 -15.54
CA MET A 356 -7.72 16.09 -15.95
C MET A 356 -7.56 16.07 -17.48
N ASN A 357 -6.39 15.62 -17.95
CA ASN A 357 -6.16 15.29 -19.36
C ASN A 357 -5.44 13.95 -19.49
N TRP A 358 -5.49 13.34 -20.67
CA TRP A 358 -4.93 12.01 -20.88
C TRP A 358 -3.42 11.93 -20.63
N LYS A 359 -2.68 12.99 -20.98
CA LYS A 359 -1.23 13.05 -20.74
C LYS A 359 -0.88 12.98 -19.24
N ARG A 360 -1.78 13.44 -18.37
CA ARG A 360 -1.66 13.29 -16.92
C ARG A 360 -2.12 11.90 -16.47
N ALA A 361 -3.23 11.41 -16.98
CA ALA A 361 -3.75 10.08 -16.62
C ALA A 361 -2.80 8.92 -16.97
N VAL A 362 -1.99 9.04 -18.02
CA VAL A 362 -0.97 8.02 -18.36
C VAL A 362 0.17 7.95 -17.32
N ARG A 363 0.29 8.93 -16.41
CA ARG A 363 1.33 8.95 -15.36
C ARG A 363 1.02 8.09 -14.14
N ILE A 364 -0.17 7.49 -14.06
CA ILE A 364 -0.50 6.55 -12.99
C ILE A 364 0.43 5.33 -13.02
N ASP A 365 0.48 4.60 -11.91
CA ASP A 365 1.33 3.42 -11.78
C ASP A 365 0.72 2.19 -12.51
N TRP A 366 0.90 2.17 -13.83
CA TRP A 366 0.55 1.02 -14.68
C TRP A 366 1.31 -0.25 -14.31
N GLY A 367 2.48 -0.12 -13.68
CA GLY A 367 3.26 -1.27 -13.24
C GLY A 367 2.52 -2.07 -12.18
N THR A 368 2.05 -1.41 -11.13
CA THR A 368 1.23 -2.03 -10.08
C THR A 368 -0.06 -2.64 -10.64
N ILE A 369 -0.71 -1.97 -11.59
CA ILE A 369 -1.95 -2.44 -12.23
C ILE A 369 -1.70 -3.77 -12.99
N LEU A 370 -0.64 -3.84 -13.78
CA LEU A 370 -0.28 -5.03 -14.54
C LEU A 370 0.21 -6.17 -13.64
N LEU A 371 0.93 -5.83 -12.58
CA LEU A 371 1.39 -6.78 -11.57
C LEU A 371 0.22 -7.50 -10.90
N PHE A 372 -0.84 -6.78 -10.56
CA PHE A 372 -2.06 -7.38 -9.99
C PHE A 372 -2.72 -8.36 -10.97
N GLY A 373 -2.88 -7.99 -12.23
CA GLY A 373 -3.44 -8.89 -13.25
C GLY A 373 -2.64 -10.19 -13.42
N GLY A 374 -1.30 -10.10 -13.44
CA GLY A 374 -0.45 -11.28 -13.52
C GLY A 374 -0.43 -12.11 -12.22
N GLY A 375 -0.49 -11.46 -11.05
CA GLY A 375 -0.61 -12.13 -9.76
C GLY A 375 -1.92 -12.91 -9.62
N LEU A 376 -3.06 -12.31 -9.98
CA LEU A 376 -4.35 -13.01 -10.02
C LEU A 376 -4.33 -14.16 -11.03
N SER A 377 -3.67 -14.00 -12.17
CA SER A 377 -3.51 -15.07 -13.16
C SER A 377 -2.78 -16.27 -12.59
N LEU A 378 -1.59 -16.04 -12.02
CA LEU A 378 -0.81 -17.09 -11.35
C LEU A 378 -1.60 -17.73 -10.20
N GLY A 379 -2.26 -16.92 -9.36
CA GLY A 379 -3.06 -17.42 -8.25
C GLY A 379 -4.26 -18.27 -8.68
N ARG A 380 -5.04 -17.86 -9.69
CA ARG A 380 -6.16 -18.67 -10.20
C ARG A 380 -5.67 -20.00 -10.76
N LEU A 381 -4.56 -19.99 -11.50
CA LEU A 381 -3.94 -21.20 -12.03
C LEU A 381 -3.51 -22.17 -10.93
N MET A 382 -3.07 -21.69 -9.77
CA MET A 382 -2.72 -22.58 -8.65
C MET A 382 -3.89 -23.48 -8.22
N PHE A 383 -5.12 -22.97 -8.26
CA PHE A 383 -6.32 -23.74 -7.91
C PHE A 383 -6.81 -24.59 -9.08
N SER A 384 -6.84 -24.05 -10.30
CA SER A 384 -7.35 -24.80 -11.45
C SER A 384 -6.46 -25.98 -11.84
N THR A 385 -5.15 -25.90 -11.62
CA THR A 385 -4.23 -27.02 -11.89
C THR A 385 -4.11 -28.02 -10.74
N GLY A 386 -4.66 -27.70 -9.55
CA GLY A 386 -4.53 -28.50 -8.32
C GLY A 386 -3.18 -28.33 -7.59
N LEU A 387 -2.35 -27.34 -7.97
CA LEU A 387 -1.07 -27.08 -7.30
C LEU A 387 -1.28 -26.63 -5.85
N ALA A 388 -2.30 -25.79 -5.62
CA ALA A 388 -2.69 -25.30 -4.30
C ALA A 388 -2.97 -26.46 -3.32
N ASP A 389 -3.68 -27.50 -3.76
CA ASP A 389 -4.05 -28.64 -2.91
C ASP A 389 -2.83 -29.46 -2.50
N VAL A 390 -1.87 -29.65 -3.41
CA VAL A 390 -0.64 -30.39 -3.13
C VAL A 390 0.28 -29.62 -2.18
N MET A 391 0.40 -28.30 -2.37
CA MET A 391 1.15 -27.44 -1.43
C MET A 391 0.51 -27.44 -0.04
N GLY A 392 -0.82 -27.34 0.04
CA GLY A 392 -1.60 -27.43 1.27
C GLY A 392 -1.33 -28.72 2.04
N LYS A 393 -1.55 -29.87 1.39
CA LYS A 393 -1.36 -31.19 2.00
C LYS A 393 0.09 -31.48 2.38
N GLY A 394 1.05 -31.03 1.57
CA GLY A 394 2.48 -31.20 1.86
C GLY A 394 2.89 -30.45 3.13
N LEU A 395 2.42 -29.22 3.29
CA LEU A 395 2.77 -28.42 4.46
C LEU A 395 2.06 -28.87 5.74
N THR A 396 0.77 -29.24 5.67
CA THR A 396 0.06 -29.78 6.83
C THR A 396 0.70 -31.10 7.31
N GLY A 397 1.17 -31.94 6.39
CA GLY A 397 1.92 -33.16 6.71
C GLY A 397 3.26 -32.92 7.42
N ILE A 398 3.96 -31.80 7.13
CA ILE A 398 5.25 -31.46 7.75
C ILE A 398 5.08 -30.71 9.07
N THR A 399 4.17 -29.73 9.11
CA THR A 399 4.05 -28.77 10.22
C THR A 399 3.06 -29.20 11.28
N GLY A 400 2.09 -30.07 10.95
CA GLY A 400 0.94 -30.36 11.81
C GLY A 400 0.05 -29.15 12.08
N ALA A 401 0.29 -28.01 11.42
CA ALA A 401 -0.42 -26.77 11.65
C ALA A 401 -1.80 -26.80 10.98
N SER A 402 -2.78 -27.32 11.71
CA SER A 402 -4.21 -27.23 11.38
C SER A 402 -4.91 -26.05 12.06
N ASN A 403 -4.19 -25.28 12.89
CA ASN A 403 -4.77 -24.16 13.63
C ASN A 403 -4.81 -22.90 12.75
N LEU A 404 -6.03 -22.40 12.49
CA LEU A 404 -6.31 -21.14 11.79
C LEU A 404 -5.40 -19.97 12.22
N TRP A 405 -5.25 -19.77 13.52
CA TRP A 405 -4.46 -18.64 14.04
C TRP A 405 -2.97 -18.87 13.91
N GLY A 406 -2.52 -20.14 13.92
CA GLY A 406 -1.13 -20.50 13.61
C GLY A 406 -0.78 -20.19 12.17
N ILE A 407 -1.66 -20.55 11.22
CA ILE A 407 -1.49 -20.22 9.80
C ILE A 407 -1.56 -18.70 9.58
N THR A 408 -2.47 -18.01 10.29
CA THR A 408 -2.58 -16.54 10.24
C THR A 408 -1.30 -15.86 10.72
N ALA A 409 -0.77 -16.29 11.87
CA ALA A 409 0.48 -15.78 12.41
C ALA A 409 1.66 -16.06 11.47
N ALA A 410 1.79 -17.29 10.95
CA ALA A 410 2.85 -17.64 10.02
C ALA A 410 2.79 -16.81 8.73
N GLY A 411 1.61 -16.65 8.14
CA GLY A 411 1.42 -15.85 6.93
C GLY A 411 1.71 -14.37 7.13
N THR A 412 1.26 -13.80 8.25
CA THR A 412 1.55 -12.41 8.62
C THR A 412 3.04 -12.20 8.82
N PHE A 413 3.70 -13.08 9.59
CA PHE A 413 5.14 -13.00 9.84
C PHE A 413 5.96 -13.12 8.56
N LEU A 414 5.62 -14.10 7.72
CA LEU A 414 6.29 -14.31 6.44
C LEU A 414 6.17 -13.08 5.54
N ALA A 415 4.97 -12.49 5.45
CA ALA A 415 4.74 -11.29 4.64
C ALA A 415 5.53 -10.07 5.14
N ILE A 416 5.64 -9.86 6.46
CA ILE A 416 6.46 -8.80 7.07
C ILE A 416 7.93 -8.97 6.67
N ILE A 417 8.50 -10.16 6.88
CA ILE A 417 9.92 -10.42 6.60
C ILE A 417 10.24 -10.24 5.11
N ILE A 418 9.35 -10.69 4.23
CA ILE A 418 9.52 -10.49 2.78
C ILE A 418 9.41 -9.00 2.43
N SER A 419 8.48 -8.28 3.05
CA SER A 419 8.26 -6.84 2.82
C SER A 419 9.45 -5.97 3.23
N GLU A 420 10.35 -6.45 4.09
CA GLU A 420 11.58 -5.71 4.45
C GLU A 420 12.65 -5.72 3.37
N THR A 421 12.60 -6.70 2.46
CA THR A 421 13.65 -6.91 1.46
C THR A 421 13.13 -6.83 0.03
N THR A 422 11.82 -6.65 -0.13
CA THR A 422 11.12 -6.68 -1.41
C THR A 422 9.96 -5.70 -1.37
N SER A 423 9.53 -5.20 -2.54
CA SER A 423 8.32 -4.38 -2.67
C SER A 423 7.08 -5.02 -2.01
N ASN A 424 6.33 -4.22 -1.25
CA ASN A 424 5.06 -4.59 -0.61
C ASN A 424 4.10 -5.31 -1.56
N THR A 425 3.97 -4.79 -2.78
CA THR A 425 3.07 -5.32 -3.80
C THR A 425 3.51 -6.71 -4.30
N ALA A 426 4.82 -6.95 -4.38
CA ALA A 426 5.37 -8.26 -4.70
C ALA A 426 5.22 -9.25 -3.52
N SER A 427 5.45 -8.79 -2.28
CA SER A 427 5.21 -9.58 -1.08
C SER A 427 3.77 -10.09 -1.02
N ALA A 428 2.79 -9.19 -1.22
CA ALA A 428 1.37 -9.55 -1.25
C ALA A 428 1.02 -10.57 -2.35
N ASN A 429 1.53 -10.35 -3.59
CA ASN A 429 1.27 -11.27 -4.71
C ASN A 429 1.87 -12.67 -4.51
N MET A 430 2.95 -12.77 -3.75
CA MET A 430 3.56 -14.05 -3.43
C MET A 430 2.87 -14.74 -2.26
N VAL A 431 2.71 -14.05 -1.12
CA VAL A 431 2.35 -14.70 0.15
C VAL A 431 0.84 -14.98 0.25
N VAL A 432 -0.01 -14.06 -0.20
CA VAL A 432 -1.48 -14.18 -0.05
C VAL A 432 -2.04 -15.45 -0.70
N PRO A 433 -1.83 -15.73 -2.00
CA PRO A 433 -2.40 -16.93 -2.63
C PRO A 433 -1.85 -18.23 -2.04
N ILE A 434 -0.57 -18.26 -1.63
CA ILE A 434 0.03 -19.41 -0.97
C ILE A 434 -0.67 -19.67 0.37
N ILE A 435 -0.83 -18.64 1.20
CA ILE A 435 -1.48 -18.79 2.52
C ILE A 435 -2.97 -19.16 2.39
N ILE A 436 -3.69 -18.67 1.37
CA ILE A 436 -5.06 -19.11 1.07
C ILE A 436 -5.09 -20.59 0.72
N ALA A 437 -4.18 -21.05 -0.15
CA ALA A 437 -4.08 -22.47 -0.52
C ALA A 437 -3.79 -23.35 0.70
N LEU A 438 -2.89 -22.90 1.59
CA LEU A 438 -2.55 -23.59 2.82
C LEU A 438 -3.74 -23.68 3.79
N ALA A 439 -4.46 -22.58 4.01
CA ALA A 439 -5.62 -22.55 4.90
C ALA A 439 -6.75 -23.48 4.40
N LYS A 440 -7.03 -23.46 3.09
CA LYS A 440 -7.98 -24.39 2.49
C LYS A 440 -7.54 -25.84 2.58
N GLY A 441 -6.26 -26.13 2.34
CA GLY A 441 -5.71 -27.48 2.48
C GLY A 441 -5.71 -28.00 3.92
N ALA A 442 -5.73 -27.10 4.90
CA ALA A 442 -5.89 -27.39 6.33
C ALA A 442 -7.35 -27.41 6.81
N ASP A 443 -8.32 -27.23 5.90
CA ASP A 443 -9.76 -27.17 6.18
C ASP A 443 -10.15 -26.09 7.21
N VAL A 444 -9.51 -24.93 7.15
CA VAL A 444 -9.82 -23.75 7.97
C VAL A 444 -10.15 -22.53 7.11
N SER A 445 -10.79 -21.51 7.71
CA SER A 445 -11.12 -20.27 7.00
C SER A 445 -9.86 -19.63 6.37
N PRO A 446 -9.85 -19.37 5.05
CA PRO A 446 -8.72 -18.71 4.40
C PRO A 446 -8.68 -17.19 4.59
N ILE A 447 -9.75 -16.58 5.12
CA ILE A 447 -9.90 -15.13 5.18
C ILE A 447 -8.93 -14.49 6.18
N PRO A 448 -8.87 -14.89 7.47
CA PRO A 448 -7.95 -14.26 8.42
C PRO A 448 -6.47 -14.39 8.02
N PRO A 449 -5.98 -15.56 7.55
CA PRO A 449 -4.62 -15.68 7.06
C PRO A 449 -4.31 -14.80 5.84
N ALA A 450 -5.26 -14.68 4.89
CA ALA A 450 -5.09 -13.83 3.72
C ALA A 450 -5.00 -12.34 4.08
N ILE A 451 -5.88 -11.87 4.98
CA ILE A 451 -5.84 -10.49 5.48
C ILE A 451 -4.55 -10.26 6.27
N GLY A 452 -4.13 -11.21 7.11
CA GLY A 452 -2.87 -11.12 7.85
C GLY A 452 -1.64 -11.00 6.95
N ALA A 453 -1.53 -11.84 5.92
CA ALA A 453 -0.48 -11.74 4.92
C ALA A 453 -0.55 -10.40 4.15
N CYS A 454 -1.74 -9.95 3.79
CA CYS A 454 -1.96 -8.68 3.11
C CYS A 454 -1.49 -7.48 3.94
N LEU A 455 -1.89 -7.42 5.22
CA LEU A 455 -1.48 -6.36 6.13
C LEU A 455 0.02 -6.43 6.44
N GLY A 456 0.55 -7.64 6.65
CA GLY A 456 1.97 -7.88 6.88
C GLY A 456 2.83 -7.44 5.69
N ALA A 457 2.34 -7.61 4.46
CA ALA A 457 3.01 -7.12 3.25
C ALA A 457 3.07 -5.58 3.15
N SER A 458 2.40 -4.84 4.04
CA SER A 458 2.53 -3.37 4.15
C SER A 458 3.43 -2.92 5.31
N PHE A 459 3.99 -3.88 6.07
CA PHE A 459 4.84 -3.65 7.24
C PHE A 459 6.32 -3.84 6.90
N GLY A 460 6.88 -2.87 6.16
CA GLY A 460 8.31 -2.78 5.85
C GLY A 460 8.91 -1.51 6.44
N PHE A 461 9.26 -1.51 7.73
CA PHE A 461 9.67 -0.32 8.48
C PHE A 461 11.17 -0.28 8.82
N MET A 462 11.91 -1.40 8.76
CA MET A 462 13.31 -1.44 9.20
C MET A 462 14.27 -0.71 8.27
N LEU A 463 14.18 -0.95 6.96
CA LEU A 463 15.18 -0.48 5.99
C LEU A 463 14.63 0.67 5.12
N PRO A 464 15.52 1.56 4.61
CA PRO A 464 15.14 2.57 3.63
C PRO A 464 14.57 1.96 2.35
N VAL A 465 15.15 0.84 1.91
CA VAL A 465 14.77 0.13 0.68
C VAL A 465 13.44 -0.62 0.80
N SER A 466 12.95 -0.89 2.02
CA SER A 466 11.71 -1.64 2.23
C SER A 466 10.52 -0.95 1.59
N THR A 467 10.44 0.38 1.71
CA THR A 467 9.34 1.16 1.14
C THR A 467 9.81 2.54 0.64
N PRO A 468 9.22 3.07 -0.46
CA PRO A 468 9.55 4.41 -0.93
C PRO A 468 9.37 5.52 0.13
N PRO A 469 8.35 5.51 1.01
CA PRO A 469 8.28 6.39 2.17
C PRO A 469 9.56 6.44 3.01
N ASN A 470 10.13 5.29 3.35
CA ASN A 470 11.36 5.21 4.14
C ASN A 470 12.55 5.80 3.36
N ALA A 471 12.69 5.44 2.08
CA ALA A 471 13.73 5.97 1.21
C ALA A 471 13.66 7.51 1.06
N ILE A 472 12.46 8.06 0.88
CA ILE A 472 12.22 9.52 0.76
C ILE A 472 12.74 10.25 1.99
N VAL A 473 12.40 9.78 3.19
CA VAL A 473 12.80 10.46 4.42
C VAL A 473 14.26 10.19 4.78
N TYR A 474 14.80 9.02 4.41
CA TYR A 474 16.22 8.72 4.53
C TYR A 474 17.06 9.66 3.65
N GLY A 475 16.63 9.89 2.41
CA GLY A 475 17.26 10.81 1.46
C GLY A 475 17.29 12.28 1.90
N SER A 476 16.55 12.66 2.94
CA SER A 476 16.65 14.00 3.56
C SER A 476 17.98 14.23 4.29
N GLY A 477 18.72 13.17 4.62
CA GLY A 477 19.93 13.23 5.45
C GLY A 477 19.67 13.41 6.94
N LEU A 478 18.41 13.53 7.37
CA LEU A 478 18.04 13.77 8.78
C LEU A 478 17.75 12.48 9.57
N VAL A 479 17.80 11.31 8.91
CA VAL A 479 17.47 10.01 9.50
C VAL A 479 18.70 9.09 9.48
N PRO A 480 19.43 8.98 10.60
CA PRO A 480 20.49 7.98 10.72
C PRO A 480 19.92 6.55 10.57
N ILE A 481 20.59 5.71 9.78
CA ILE A 481 20.14 4.35 9.45
C ILE A 481 19.84 3.51 10.71
N LEU A 482 20.72 3.55 11.72
CA LEU A 482 20.54 2.79 12.96
C LEU A 482 19.33 3.24 13.76
N ARG A 483 18.91 4.52 13.65
CA ARG A 483 17.69 5.01 14.29
C ARG A 483 16.45 4.51 13.58
N MET A 484 16.46 4.48 12.25
CA MET A 484 15.39 3.89 11.45
C MET A 484 15.25 2.40 11.76
N VAL A 485 16.33 1.62 11.65
CA VAL A 485 16.32 0.17 11.91
C VAL A 485 15.80 -0.13 13.32
N ARG A 486 16.25 0.61 14.34
CA ARG A 486 15.79 0.42 15.72
C ARG A 486 14.30 0.73 15.88
N ALA A 487 13.80 1.82 15.29
CA ALA A 487 12.39 2.16 15.36
C ALA A 487 11.53 1.14 14.58
N GLY A 488 11.99 0.75 13.38
CA GLY A 488 11.36 -0.23 12.51
C GLY A 488 11.21 -1.58 13.19
N ILE A 489 12.29 -2.20 13.69
CA ILE A 489 12.22 -3.52 14.34
C ILE A 489 11.20 -3.55 15.48
N VAL A 490 11.19 -2.51 16.32
CA VAL A 490 10.23 -2.43 17.42
C VAL A 490 8.81 -2.31 16.88
N PHE A 491 8.62 -1.52 15.82
CA PHE A 491 7.30 -1.34 15.23
C PHE A 491 6.82 -2.57 14.44
N ASP A 492 7.70 -3.34 13.80
CA ASP A 492 7.33 -4.59 13.09
C ASP A 492 6.88 -5.67 14.07
N ILE A 493 7.58 -5.82 15.19
CA ILE A 493 7.18 -6.77 16.25
C ILE A 493 5.84 -6.36 16.86
N LEU A 494 5.66 -5.06 17.18
CA LEU A 494 4.39 -4.56 17.68
C LEU A 494 3.28 -4.69 16.64
N GLY A 495 3.59 -4.38 15.39
CA GLY A 495 2.70 -4.50 14.23
C GLY A 495 2.20 -5.92 14.05
N PHE A 496 3.09 -6.89 14.06
CA PHE A 496 2.75 -8.31 14.02
C PHE A 496 1.75 -8.69 15.12
N LEU A 497 2.01 -8.30 16.37
CA LEU A 497 1.12 -8.58 17.50
C LEU A 497 -0.24 -7.88 17.35
N ILE A 498 -0.26 -6.63 16.90
CA ILE A 498 -1.47 -5.84 16.68
C ILE A 498 -2.29 -6.43 15.53
N ILE A 499 -1.67 -6.83 14.42
CA ILE A 499 -2.34 -7.45 13.26
C ILE A 499 -2.95 -8.77 13.70
N VAL A 500 -2.17 -9.69 14.25
CA VAL A 500 -2.66 -11.03 14.61
C VAL A 500 -3.73 -10.93 15.71
N GLY A 501 -3.49 -10.16 16.77
CA GLY A 501 -4.47 -9.94 17.83
C GLY A 501 -5.73 -9.22 17.34
N GLY A 502 -5.58 -8.26 16.43
CA GLY A 502 -6.68 -7.56 15.77
C GLY A 502 -7.53 -8.49 14.91
N LEU A 503 -6.90 -9.38 14.14
CA LEU A 503 -7.59 -10.40 13.37
C LEU A 503 -8.34 -11.39 14.27
N MET A 504 -7.73 -11.81 15.37
CA MET A 504 -8.37 -12.69 16.38
C MET A 504 -9.63 -12.06 16.99
N LEU A 505 -9.66 -10.75 17.15
CA LEU A 505 -10.80 -10.04 17.71
C LEU A 505 -11.85 -9.68 16.65
N LEU A 506 -11.42 -9.11 15.52
CA LEU A 506 -12.32 -8.50 14.54
C LEU A 506 -12.87 -9.50 13.53
N CYS A 507 -12.11 -10.50 13.08
CA CYS A 507 -12.60 -11.45 12.08
C CYS A 507 -13.82 -12.26 12.56
N PRO A 508 -13.89 -12.75 13.82
CA PRO A 508 -15.10 -13.39 14.34
C PRO A 508 -16.31 -12.45 14.35
N LEU A 509 -16.12 -11.18 14.71
CA LEU A 509 -17.20 -10.17 14.74
C LEU A 509 -17.75 -9.87 13.34
N MET A 510 -16.90 -9.99 12.31
CA MET A 510 -17.28 -9.83 10.91
C MET A 510 -17.85 -11.12 10.29
N GLY A 511 -17.83 -12.25 11.01
CA GLY A 511 -18.27 -13.55 10.48
C GLY A 511 -17.32 -14.17 9.46
N TRP A 512 -16.01 -13.92 9.61
CA TRP A 512 -14.96 -14.40 8.69
C TRP A 512 -14.18 -15.64 9.19
N VAL A 513 -14.60 -16.24 10.31
CA VAL A 513 -13.94 -17.38 10.95
C VAL A 513 -14.79 -18.63 10.86
#